data_AF-A0A5K1UVR5-F1
#
_entry.id   AF-A0A5K1UVR5-F1
#
_cell.length_a   1.000
_cell.length_b   1.000
_cell.length_c   1.000
_cell.angle_alpha   90.00
_cell.angle_beta   90.00
_cell.angle_gamma   90.00
#
_symmetry.space_group_name_H-M   'P 1'
#
loop_
_entity.id
_entity.type
_entity.pdbx_description
1 polymer ?
#
loop_
_entity_poly.entity_id
_entity_poly.type
_entity_poly.pdbx_seq_one_letter_code
_entity_poly.pdbx_strand_id
1 'polypeptide(L)'
;MKKQSEIVDSFCESIKKYAVETARSTKSFATGNRYIEMMSYKEFSQSVDTALNEINQTLKMFNDIHPKLHSKLTNNEKERPNDIDVVTHVVDFLLEAVEIEETLELTKNQFDDKPLVINKPQLNFTDKPDNFSVEYKPKCIKKYHSKYPVDAQPHPYINEIHELKQMDWQLEKCTPQPPLSFEKTPLIYVNTLELLQEMIVSLNHVNQFAVDVEHHSEHSYYGFVCLLQISTRSSDYIIDTITLRDSITLLNDPFTNPNIEKVFHGCDFDMIWLSYNFGLYVVNCIDSGQCARALKLQHFSLKYLLQKYCNVDADKKYQLADWRLRPLTKEMIEYARGDTHYLLYIIDQLRNECIDAGVLEEVLNKSNELCLRLFRPTVCSDDVIERVARRSWIKKTQFDTFKKLYLLRDKIARIEDESPEAVINMTMLSNIVNELPTDLEKLRLCCLPKVPYFVEMHASEFILLTKQEHQIKLNQLQQIQTNETILSDTVKFVQSTLGKNYKQTVIRTDKHFEDII
;
A
#
# COMPACT_ATOMS: atom_id res chain seq x y z
N MET A 1 20.08 -43.61 42.22
CA MET A 1 20.76 -42.99 41.07
C MET A 1 19.84 -42.85 39.86
N LYS A 2 19.30 -43.92 39.23
CA LYS A 2 18.35 -43.80 38.08
C LYS A 2 17.17 -42.83 38.29
N LYS A 3 16.46 -42.92 39.42
CA LYS A 3 15.34 -42.00 39.74
C LYS A 3 15.73 -40.52 39.95
N GLN A 4 16.99 -40.23 40.30
CA GLN A 4 17.46 -38.86 40.47
C GLN A 4 17.92 -38.26 39.14
N SER A 5 18.45 -39.09 38.23
CA SER A 5 18.73 -38.70 36.83
C SER A 5 17.44 -38.31 36.11
N GLU A 6 16.41 -39.16 36.16
CA GLU A 6 15.13 -38.92 35.48
C GLU A 6 14.42 -37.63 35.92
N ILE A 7 14.57 -37.24 37.21
CA ILE A 7 14.01 -35.99 37.75
C ILE A 7 14.80 -34.78 37.23
N VAL A 8 16.12 -34.88 37.15
CA VAL A 8 16.97 -33.80 36.62
C VAL A 8 16.74 -33.65 35.12
N ASP A 9 16.64 -34.75 34.37
CA ASP A 9 16.37 -34.76 32.93
C ASP A 9 15.01 -34.13 32.62
N SER A 10 13.96 -34.50 33.37
CA SER A 10 12.63 -33.93 33.22
C SER A 10 12.56 -32.43 33.57
N PHE A 11 13.33 -32.00 34.57
CA PHE A 11 13.41 -30.59 34.97
C PHE A 11 14.13 -29.76 33.90
N CYS A 12 15.24 -30.26 33.35
CA CYS A 12 15.97 -29.62 32.28
C CYS A 12 15.14 -29.52 30.99
N GLU A 13 14.40 -30.57 30.60
CA GLU A 13 13.51 -30.52 29.44
C GLU A 13 12.36 -29.51 29.60
N SER A 14 11.86 -29.35 30.82
CA SER A 14 10.82 -28.35 31.12
C SER A 14 11.35 -26.92 30.99
N ILE A 15 12.57 -26.66 31.47
CA ILE A 15 13.23 -25.35 31.32
C ILE A 15 13.52 -25.06 29.84
N LYS A 16 14.02 -26.04 29.09
CA LYS A 16 14.27 -25.90 27.64
C LYS A 16 12.99 -25.54 26.90
N LYS A 17 11.89 -26.25 27.15
CA LYS A 17 10.61 -25.99 26.47
C LYS A 17 10.08 -24.59 26.75
N TYR A 18 10.08 -24.19 28.02
CA TYR A 18 9.64 -22.85 28.44
C TYR A 18 10.48 -21.75 27.79
N ALA A 19 11.80 -21.93 27.76
CA ALA A 19 12.73 -20.96 27.20
C ALA A 19 12.63 -20.84 25.67
N VAL A 20 12.45 -21.94 24.95
CA VAL A 20 12.25 -21.96 23.48
C VAL A 20 10.90 -21.32 23.10
N GLU A 21 9.84 -21.58 23.85
CA GLU A 21 8.53 -20.95 23.61
C GLU A 21 8.58 -19.44 23.87
N THR A 22 9.31 -19.01 24.90
CA THR A 22 9.54 -17.59 25.21
C THR A 22 10.36 -16.92 24.10
N ALA A 23 11.52 -17.49 23.72
CA ALA A 23 12.37 -16.93 22.66
C ALA A 23 11.67 -16.87 21.28
N ARG A 24 10.89 -17.89 20.90
CA ARG A 24 10.10 -17.87 19.65
C ARG A 24 9.00 -16.82 19.67
N SER A 25 8.31 -16.66 20.81
CA SER A 25 7.29 -15.62 20.97
C SER A 25 7.91 -14.23 20.87
N THR A 26 9.06 -14.01 21.50
CA THR A 26 9.78 -12.73 21.47
C THR A 26 10.41 -12.42 20.11
N LYS A 27 10.96 -13.43 19.40
CA LYS A 27 11.46 -13.28 18.02
C LYS A 27 10.32 -13.00 17.03
N SER A 28 9.16 -13.63 17.21
CA SER A 28 7.94 -13.30 16.46
C SER A 28 7.44 -11.88 16.75
N PHE A 29 7.62 -11.39 17.98
CA PHE A 29 7.30 -10.02 18.37
C PHE A 29 8.27 -9.00 17.72
N ALA A 30 9.58 -9.29 17.69
CA ALA A 30 10.61 -8.41 17.14
C ALA A 30 10.67 -8.38 15.60
N THR A 31 10.46 -9.51 14.93
CA THR A 31 10.57 -9.62 13.45
C THR A 31 9.30 -9.22 12.70
N GLY A 32 8.22 -8.91 13.43
CA GLY A 32 6.98 -8.42 12.86
C GLY A 32 7.08 -6.94 12.49
N ASN A 33 7.54 -6.64 11.28
CA ASN A 33 7.61 -5.28 10.69
C ASN A 33 6.27 -4.49 10.65
N ARG A 34 5.19 -5.00 11.24
CA ARG A 34 3.86 -4.36 11.35
C ARG A 34 3.35 -4.17 12.79
N TYR A 35 4.05 -4.68 13.82
CA TYR A 35 3.66 -4.50 15.23
C TYR A 35 3.99 -3.10 15.77
N ILE A 36 4.90 -2.41 15.09
CA ILE A 36 5.40 -1.04 15.36
C ILE A 36 4.28 0.00 15.43
N GLU A 37 3.15 -0.30 14.81
CA GLU A 37 2.06 0.63 14.61
C GLU A 37 0.92 0.47 15.64
N MET A 38 0.94 -0.58 16.46
CA MET A 38 -0.19 -1.04 17.28
C MET A 38 -0.25 -0.51 18.70
N MET A 39 0.89 -0.09 19.22
CA MET A 39 1.06 0.30 20.61
C MET A 39 1.53 1.73 20.63
N SER A 40 1.04 2.52 21.60
CA SER A 40 1.69 3.80 21.87
C SER A 40 3.17 3.54 22.16
N TYR A 41 4.07 4.44 21.77
CA TYR A 41 5.53 4.30 22.04
C TYR A 41 5.81 3.85 23.49
N LYS A 42 5.00 4.35 24.44
CA LYS A 42 5.06 3.98 25.85
C LYS A 42 4.74 2.50 26.10
N GLU A 43 3.69 1.97 25.50
CA GLU A 43 3.33 0.56 25.63
C GLU A 43 4.37 -0.32 24.92
N PHE A 44 4.89 0.10 23.76
CA PHE A 44 5.92 -0.65 23.02
C PHE A 44 7.21 -0.74 23.82
N SER A 45 7.70 0.39 24.33
CA SER A 45 8.84 0.44 25.23
C SER A 45 8.60 -0.44 26.46
N GLN A 46 7.41 -0.39 27.07
CA GLN A 46 7.10 -1.24 28.24
C GLN A 46 7.12 -2.74 27.92
N SER A 47 6.59 -3.17 26.77
CA SER A 47 6.64 -4.57 26.36
C SER A 47 8.05 -5.03 26.01
N VAL A 48 8.84 -4.20 25.34
CA VAL A 48 10.27 -4.47 25.07
C VAL A 48 11.05 -4.54 26.37
N ASP A 49 10.84 -3.61 27.30
CA ASP A 49 11.47 -3.61 28.62
C ASP A 49 11.07 -4.84 29.45
N THR A 50 9.82 -5.30 29.34
CA THR A 50 9.35 -6.53 29.99
C THR A 50 10.04 -7.76 29.41
N ALA A 51 10.13 -7.87 28.09
CA ALA A 51 10.82 -8.97 27.42
C ALA A 51 12.32 -9.00 27.73
N LEU A 52 12.99 -7.84 27.71
CA LEU A 52 14.40 -7.70 28.11
C LEU A 52 14.61 -8.12 29.56
N ASN A 53 13.68 -7.76 30.47
CA ASN A 53 13.75 -8.18 31.87
C ASN A 53 13.59 -9.70 32.05
N GLU A 54 12.69 -10.35 31.30
CA GLU A 54 12.51 -11.81 31.35
C GLU A 54 13.73 -12.57 30.81
N ILE A 55 14.32 -12.09 29.71
CA ILE A 55 15.58 -12.62 29.16
C ILE A 55 16.70 -12.46 30.20
N ASN A 56 16.87 -11.27 30.77
CA ASN A 56 17.89 -11.00 31.77
C ASN A 56 17.72 -11.82 33.06
N GLN A 57 16.48 -12.06 33.51
CA GLN A 57 16.19 -12.96 34.63
C GLN A 57 16.57 -14.41 34.31
N THR A 58 16.30 -14.87 33.09
CA THR A 58 16.65 -16.22 32.63
C THR A 58 18.17 -16.41 32.57
N LEU A 59 18.89 -15.43 32.02
CA LEU A 59 20.36 -15.40 32.00
C LEU A 59 20.95 -15.42 33.42
N LYS A 60 20.36 -14.66 34.35
CA LYS A 60 20.78 -14.63 35.75
C LYS A 60 20.54 -15.97 36.47
N MET A 61 19.36 -16.57 36.30
CA MET A 61 19.07 -17.91 36.85
C MET A 61 20.05 -18.96 36.34
N PHE A 62 20.41 -18.88 35.05
CA PHE A 62 21.41 -19.78 34.48
C PHE A 62 22.79 -19.56 35.11
N ASN A 63 23.25 -18.32 35.25
CA ASN A 63 24.52 -18.00 35.91
C ASN A 63 24.59 -18.50 37.37
N ASP A 64 23.46 -18.58 38.07
CA ASP A 64 23.38 -19.13 39.43
C ASP A 64 23.36 -20.67 39.48
N ILE A 65 22.84 -21.32 38.43
CA ILE A 65 22.71 -22.78 38.32
C ILE A 65 23.97 -23.41 37.72
N HIS A 66 24.60 -22.74 36.74
CA HIS A 66 25.75 -23.24 36.00
C HIS A 66 26.94 -23.66 36.89
N PRO A 67 27.38 -22.89 37.91
CA PRO A 67 28.44 -23.31 38.82
C PRO A 67 28.05 -24.55 39.66
N LYS A 68 26.77 -24.67 40.03
CA LYS A 68 26.25 -25.80 40.81
C LYS A 68 26.19 -27.07 39.95
N LEU A 69 25.78 -26.96 38.69
CA LEU A 69 25.82 -28.06 37.72
C LEU A 69 27.26 -28.49 37.43
N HIS A 70 28.14 -27.52 37.16
CA HIS A 70 29.56 -27.76 36.90
C HIS A 70 30.24 -28.46 38.08
N SER A 71 29.96 -28.04 39.33
CA SER A 71 30.54 -28.68 40.53
C SER A 71 30.08 -30.14 40.74
N LYS A 72 28.86 -30.49 40.31
CA LYS A 72 28.35 -31.87 40.33
C LYS A 72 28.95 -32.72 39.21
N LEU A 73 29.17 -32.15 38.03
CA LEU A 73 29.72 -32.84 36.85
C LEU A 73 31.23 -33.12 36.98
N THR A 74 31.98 -32.29 37.72
CA THR A 74 33.41 -32.50 37.95
C THR A 74 33.74 -33.62 38.96
N ASN A 75 32.77 -34.08 39.75
CA ASN A 75 32.99 -35.05 40.83
C ASN A 75 32.77 -36.54 40.45
N ASN A 76 32.32 -36.86 39.23
CA ASN A 76 32.11 -38.25 38.80
C ASN A 76 32.55 -38.45 37.34
N GLU A 77 33.78 -38.96 37.14
CA GLU A 77 34.42 -39.10 35.83
C GLU A 77 33.91 -40.28 34.96
N LYS A 78 32.89 -41.04 35.38
CA LYS A 78 32.53 -42.31 34.71
C LYS A 78 31.23 -42.33 33.88
N GLU A 79 30.48 -41.24 33.78
CA GLU A 79 29.29 -41.14 32.93
C GLU A 79 29.37 -39.87 32.08
N ARG A 80 30.00 -39.92 30.90
CA ARG A 80 30.08 -38.79 29.95
C ARG A 80 29.82 -39.26 28.52
N PRO A 81 28.54 -39.37 28.12
CA PRO A 81 28.20 -38.95 26.76
C PRO A 81 26.96 -38.05 26.64
N ASN A 82 26.03 -38.00 27.61
CA ASN A 82 24.77 -37.26 27.47
C ASN A 82 24.81 -35.79 27.96
N ASP A 83 25.76 -35.42 28.82
CA ASP A 83 25.80 -34.09 29.45
C ASP A 83 26.46 -33.01 28.57
N ILE A 84 27.35 -33.40 27.65
CA ILE A 84 28.01 -32.47 26.71
C ILE A 84 27.00 -31.92 25.69
N ASP A 85 26.05 -32.74 25.25
CA ASP A 85 24.97 -32.28 24.37
C ASP A 85 24.07 -31.27 25.07
N VAL A 86 23.80 -31.45 26.38
CA VAL A 86 23.00 -30.51 27.17
C VAL A 86 23.71 -29.15 27.29
N VAL A 87 25.02 -29.14 27.56
CA VAL A 87 25.81 -27.90 27.62
C VAL A 87 25.88 -27.20 26.26
N THR A 88 26.08 -27.96 25.18
CA THR A 88 26.16 -27.41 23.81
C THR A 88 24.83 -26.76 23.39
N HIS A 89 23.70 -27.43 23.62
CA HIS A 89 22.38 -26.88 23.32
C HIS A 89 22.01 -25.66 24.17
N VAL A 90 22.49 -25.60 25.42
CA VAL A 90 22.30 -24.43 26.28
C VAL A 90 23.17 -23.26 25.82
N VAL A 91 24.39 -23.51 25.34
CA VAL A 91 25.25 -22.48 24.74
C VAL A 91 24.64 -21.93 23.45
N ASP A 92 24.15 -22.78 22.55
CA ASP A 92 23.47 -22.34 21.32
C ASP A 92 22.21 -21.51 21.64
N PHE A 93 21.45 -21.91 22.68
CA PHE A 93 20.31 -21.13 23.18
C PHE A 93 20.70 -19.76 23.74
N LEU A 94 21.81 -19.68 24.49
CA LEU A 94 22.29 -18.41 25.04
C LEU A 94 22.78 -17.47 23.93
N LEU A 95 23.39 -18.02 22.88
CA LEU A 95 23.76 -17.25 21.69
C LEU A 95 22.53 -16.69 20.98
N GLU A 96 21.46 -17.49 20.79
CA GLU A 96 20.21 -17.00 20.19
C GLU A 96 19.50 -15.96 21.09
N ALA A 97 19.56 -16.11 22.42
CA ALA A 97 19.00 -15.12 23.36
C ALA A 97 19.74 -13.78 23.33
N VAL A 98 21.07 -13.80 23.20
CA VAL A 98 21.90 -12.59 23.06
C VAL A 98 21.64 -11.90 21.72
N GLU A 99 21.53 -12.65 20.62
CA GLU A 99 21.14 -12.07 19.32
C GLU A 99 19.75 -11.42 19.36
N ILE A 100 18.80 -12.00 20.12
CA ILE A 100 17.47 -11.41 20.33
C ILE A 100 17.54 -10.13 21.16
N GLU A 101 18.34 -10.11 22.23
CA GLU A 101 18.57 -8.92 23.06
C GLU A 101 19.17 -7.78 22.24
N GLU A 102 20.24 -8.04 21.48
CA GLU A 102 20.84 -7.06 20.56
C GLU A 102 19.83 -6.55 19.52
N THR A 103 19.03 -7.45 18.94
CA THR A 103 17.98 -7.08 17.98
C THR A 103 16.93 -6.19 18.62
N LEU A 104 16.46 -6.50 19.83
CA LEU A 104 15.47 -5.70 20.57
C LEU A 104 16.03 -4.34 20.95
N GLU A 105 17.30 -4.26 21.34
CA GLU A 105 17.96 -3.02 21.72
C GLU A 105 18.21 -2.11 20.49
N LEU A 106 18.61 -2.68 19.35
CA LEU A 106 18.66 -1.98 18.06
C LEU A 106 17.28 -1.47 17.62
N THR A 107 16.24 -2.30 17.78
CA THR A 107 14.85 -1.94 17.50
C THR A 107 14.42 -0.77 18.40
N LYS A 108 14.68 -0.83 19.70
CA LYS A 108 14.39 0.24 20.66
C LYS A 108 15.07 1.57 20.29
N ASN A 109 16.35 1.52 19.90
CA ASN A 109 17.10 2.70 19.47
C ASN A 109 16.57 3.31 18.15
N GLN A 110 16.00 2.50 17.24
CA GLN A 110 15.30 3.00 16.05
C GLN A 110 13.97 3.69 16.36
N PHE A 111 13.35 3.39 17.52
CA PHE A 111 12.04 3.91 17.94
C PHE A 111 12.11 5.07 18.93
N ASP A 112 13.28 5.42 19.46
CA ASP A 112 13.47 6.60 20.33
C ASP A 112 13.19 7.94 19.61
N ASP A 113 13.09 7.92 18.28
CA ASP A 113 12.43 8.97 17.51
C ASP A 113 10.91 8.85 17.69
N LYS A 114 10.33 9.71 18.52
CA LYS A 114 8.87 9.87 18.68
C LYS A 114 8.18 9.74 17.31
N PRO A 115 7.08 8.99 17.17
CA PRO A 115 6.36 8.94 15.91
C PRO A 115 6.00 10.38 15.53
N LEU A 116 6.55 10.85 14.41
CA LEU A 116 6.20 12.13 13.84
C LEU A 116 4.69 12.10 13.61
N VAL A 117 3.94 12.82 14.44
CA VAL A 117 2.52 13.03 14.19
C VAL A 117 2.44 13.99 13.01
N ILE A 118 2.36 13.42 11.81
CA ILE A 118 2.18 14.20 10.59
C ILE A 118 0.73 14.67 10.60
N ASN A 119 0.54 15.97 10.80
CA ASN A 119 -0.77 16.59 10.66
C ASN A 119 -1.25 16.42 9.21
N LYS A 120 -2.51 16.01 9.04
CA LYS A 120 -3.14 15.81 7.74
C LYS A 120 -3.23 17.14 6.98
N PRO A 121 -2.42 17.36 5.92
CA PRO A 121 -2.34 18.68 5.27
C PRO A 121 -3.68 19.15 4.68
N GLN A 122 -4.54 18.20 4.25
CA GLN A 122 -5.85 18.49 3.68
C GLN A 122 -6.78 19.29 4.60
N LEU A 123 -6.57 19.21 5.92
CA LEU A 123 -7.32 20.00 6.89
C LEU A 123 -7.11 21.51 6.70
N ASN A 124 -5.96 21.91 6.14
CA ASN A 124 -5.60 23.30 5.90
C ASN A 124 -5.85 23.76 4.46
N PHE A 125 -6.21 22.87 3.53
CA PHE A 125 -6.51 23.25 2.14
C PHE A 125 -7.75 24.14 2.08
N THR A 126 -7.71 25.15 1.21
CA THR A 126 -8.87 26.01 0.95
C THR A 126 -9.91 25.29 0.10
N ASP A 127 -9.49 24.50 -0.88
CA ASP A 127 -10.34 23.57 -1.64
C ASP A 127 -10.43 22.23 -0.91
N LYS A 128 -11.56 21.99 -0.24
CA LYS A 128 -11.78 20.70 0.44
C LYS A 128 -11.91 19.55 -0.57
N PRO A 129 -11.36 18.35 -0.26
CA PRO A 129 -11.52 17.18 -1.11
C PRO A 129 -12.99 16.87 -1.38
N ASP A 130 -13.35 16.72 -2.66
CA ASP A 130 -14.65 16.19 -3.06
C ASP A 130 -14.50 14.72 -3.44
N ASN A 131 -14.90 13.87 -2.50
CA ASN A 131 -14.81 12.43 -2.61
C ASN A 131 -16.12 11.79 -3.02
N PHE A 132 -17.18 12.54 -3.37
CA PHE A 132 -18.51 11.98 -3.67
C PHE A 132 -19.01 12.32 -5.07
N SER A 133 -18.45 13.33 -5.72
CA SER A 133 -18.81 13.67 -7.10
C SER A 133 -18.62 12.49 -8.05
N VAL A 134 -19.67 12.22 -8.83
CA VAL A 134 -19.70 11.17 -9.86
C VAL A 134 -19.16 11.64 -11.21
N GLU A 135 -18.95 12.95 -11.35
CA GLU A 135 -18.39 13.59 -12.54
C GLU A 135 -17.25 14.51 -12.14
N TYR A 136 -16.15 14.47 -12.89
CA TYR A 136 -15.05 15.40 -12.71
C TYR A 136 -15.31 16.69 -13.48
N LYS A 137 -15.20 17.82 -12.78
CA LYS A 137 -15.24 19.16 -13.40
C LYS A 137 -13.83 19.76 -13.41
N PRO A 138 -13.29 20.12 -14.59
CA PRO A 138 -12.01 20.82 -14.69
C PRO A 138 -11.93 22.06 -13.80
N LYS A 139 -10.83 22.22 -13.06
CA LYS A 139 -10.57 23.41 -12.21
C LYS A 139 -10.00 24.61 -12.99
N CYS A 140 -10.03 24.58 -14.32
CA CYS A 140 -9.46 25.64 -15.15
C CYS A 140 -10.32 26.92 -15.09
N ILE A 141 -9.80 27.97 -14.46
CA ILE A 141 -10.49 29.28 -14.38
C ILE A 141 -10.03 30.20 -15.52
N LYS A 142 -8.76 30.10 -15.90
CA LYS A 142 -8.12 30.93 -16.93
C LYS A 142 -7.25 30.05 -17.82
N LYS A 143 -7.42 30.20 -19.13
CA LYS A 143 -6.55 29.56 -20.12
C LYS A 143 -5.45 30.51 -20.59
N TYR A 144 -4.21 30.19 -20.26
CA TYR A 144 -3.01 30.79 -20.82
C TYR A 144 -2.76 30.25 -22.23
N HIS A 145 -2.15 31.05 -23.11
CA HIS A 145 -1.74 30.64 -24.46
C HIS A 145 -2.86 30.02 -25.32
N SER A 146 -4.11 30.43 -25.10
CA SER A 146 -5.29 29.85 -25.74
C SER A 146 -6.03 30.84 -26.63
N LYS A 147 -6.58 30.33 -27.73
CA LYS A 147 -7.52 31.04 -28.61
C LYS A 147 -8.97 30.60 -28.39
N TYR A 148 -9.19 29.60 -27.53
CA TYR A 148 -10.48 28.95 -27.30
C TYR A 148 -11.04 29.33 -25.91
N PRO A 149 -12.36 29.49 -25.77
CA PRO A 149 -12.96 29.72 -24.46
C PRO A 149 -12.78 28.50 -23.54
N VAL A 150 -12.87 28.72 -22.23
CA VAL A 150 -12.72 27.69 -21.19
C VAL A 150 -13.77 26.58 -21.33
N ASP A 151 -15.00 26.95 -21.73
CA ASP A 151 -16.20 26.13 -21.57
C ASP A 151 -16.44 25.10 -22.69
N ALA A 152 -15.53 25.00 -23.66
CA ALA A 152 -15.83 24.34 -24.93
C ALA A 152 -15.81 22.81 -24.87
N GLN A 153 -15.08 22.18 -23.95
CA GLN A 153 -14.68 20.77 -24.04
C GLN A 153 -14.38 20.13 -22.66
N PRO A 154 -14.46 18.79 -22.52
CA PRO A 154 -14.17 18.10 -21.26
C PRO A 154 -12.71 18.29 -20.80
N HIS A 155 -11.76 18.38 -21.72
CA HIS A 155 -10.38 18.80 -21.43
C HIS A 155 -10.17 20.25 -21.89
N PRO A 156 -9.80 21.20 -21.00
CA PRO A 156 -9.74 22.62 -21.35
C PRO A 156 -8.80 22.93 -22.52
N TYR A 157 -7.70 22.20 -22.66
CA TYR A 157 -6.67 22.43 -23.69
C TYR A 157 -6.70 21.44 -24.88
N ILE A 158 -7.82 20.73 -25.10
CA ILE A 158 -7.88 19.67 -26.13
C ILE A 158 -7.56 20.18 -27.54
N ASN A 159 -8.05 21.38 -27.89
CA ASN A 159 -7.83 21.94 -29.21
C ASN A 159 -6.36 22.35 -29.38
N GLU A 160 -5.78 22.99 -28.36
CA GLU A 160 -4.36 23.38 -28.38
C GLU A 160 -3.43 22.17 -28.53
N ILE A 161 -3.76 21.05 -27.89
CA ILE A 161 -2.99 19.81 -27.99
C ILE A 161 -3.14 19.17 -29.38
N HIS A 162 -4.35 19.10 -29.93
CA HIS A 162 -4.58 18.54 -31.27
C HIS A 162 -4.01 19.40 -32.40
N GLU A 163 -3.98 20.72 -32.23
CA GLU A 163 -3.46 21.67 -33.21
C GLU A 163 -1.97 21.99 -33.01
N LEU A 164 -1.33 21.38 -32.01
CA LEU A 164 0.07 21.61 -31.69
C LEU A 164 0.95 21.28 -32.89
N LYS A 165 1.77 22.26 -33.29
CA LYS A 165 2.83 22.06 -34.29
C LYS A 165 4.16 22.01 -33.58
N GLN A 166 4.94 20.99 -33.88
CA GLN A 166 6.30 20.87 -33.36
C GLN A 166 7.19 21.95 -33.97
N MET A 167 8.10 22.46 -33.14
CA MET A 167 9.12 23.42 -33.55
C MET A 167 10.25 22.69 -34.29
N ASP A 168 10.89 23.37 -35.24
CA ASP A 168 11.94 22.78 -36.09
C ASP A 168 13.06 22.14 -35.24
N TRP A 169 13.49 22.82 -34.17
CA TRP A 169 14.54 22.32 -33.27
C TRP A 169 14.17 21.01 -32.55
N GLN A 170 12.88 20.70 -32.37
CA GLN A 170 12.43 19.45 -31.76
C GLN A 170 12.56 18.27 -32.72
N LEU A 171 12.61 18.52 -34.03
CA LEU A 171 12.67 17.50 -35.08
C LEU A 171 14.10 17.25 -35.58
N GLU A 172 15.03 18.12 -35.22
CA GLU A 172 16.44 18.05 -35.60
C GLU A 172 17.29 17.39 -34.51
N LYS A 173 18.41 16.79 -34.92
CA LYS A 173 19.39 16.28 -33.96
C LYS A 173 20.05 17.44 -33.23
N CYS A 174 20.21 17.30 -31.93
CA CYS A 174 20.96 18.26 -31.12
C CYS A 174 22.28 17.66 -30.66
N THR A 175 23.20 18.51 -30.19
CA THR A 175 24.35 18.03 -29.42
C THR A 175 23.89 17.86 -27.96
N PRO A 176 23.87 16.63 -27.41
CA PRO A 176 23.42 16.42 -26.04
C PRO A 176 24.23 17.23 -25.04
N GLN A 177 23.55 17.92 -24.13
CA GLN A 177 24.18 18.76 -23.12
C GLN A 177 24.18 18.04 -21.77
N PRO A 178 25.33 17.52 -21.30
CA PRO A 178 25.42 16.88 -19.99
C PRO A 178 24.97 17.83 -18.88
N PRO A 179 24.31 17.34 -17.84
CA PRO A 179 23.91 18.20 -16.73
C PRO A 179 25.15 18.66 -15.95
N LEU A 180 25.05 19.83 -15.35
CA LEU A 180 26.03 20.30 -14.37
C LEU A 180 25.98 19.40 -13.13
N SER A 181 27.06 19.33 -12.34
CA SER A 181 27.00 18.56 -11.09
C SER A 181 26.02 19.18 -10.10
N PHE A 182 25.56 18.40 -9.11
CA PHE A 182 24.63 18.87 -8.08
C PHE A 182 25.17 20.09 -7.31
N GLU A 183 26.48 20.17 -7.08
CA GLU A 183 27.13 21.27 -6.37
C GLU A 183 27.19 22.55 -7.19
N LYS A 184 27.25 22.43 -8.53
CA LYS A 184 27.34 23.56 -9.45
C LYS A 184 25.98 24.04 -9.93
N THR A 185 24.95 23.24 -9.76
CA THR A 185 23.59 23.56 -10.18
C THR A 185 22.85 24.19 -9.00
N PRO A 186 22.40 25.45 -9.10
CA PRO A 186 21.54 26.07 -8.11
C PRO A 186 20.30 25.23 -7.83
N LEU A 187 20.00 25.02 -6.55
CA LEU A 187 18.79 24.37 -6.07
C LEU A 187 17.94 25.41 -5.33
N ILE A 188 16.71 25.62 -5.81
CA ILE A 188 15.77 26.59 -5.24
C ILE A 188 14.60 25.82 -4.64
N TYR A 189 14.40 25.98 -3.32
CA TYR A 189 13.22 25.46 -2.64
C TYR A 189 12.10 26.51 -2.69
N VAL A 190 11.07 26.25 -3.48
CA VAL A 190 9.99 27.19 -3.78
C VAL A 190 8.81 26.89 -2.84
N ASN A 191 8.69 27.69 -1.77
CA ASN A 191 7.62 27.58 -0.78
C ASN A 191 6.88 28.91 -0.51
N THR A 192 7.20 29.97 -1.26
CA THR A 192 6.47 31.25 -1.24
C THR A 192 5.97 31.63 -2.61
N LEU A 193 4.96 32.51 -2.66
CA LEU A 193 4.38 32.99 -3.91
C LEU A 193 5.39 33.78 -4.73
N GLU A 194 6.27 34.55 -4.08
CA GLU A 194 7.31 35.36 -4.74
C GLU A 194 8.30 34.45 -5.46
N LEU A 195 8.81 33.42 -4.78
CA LEU A 195 9.72 32.43 -5.40
C LEU A 195 9.05 31.68 -6.55
N LEU A 196 7.75 31.38 -6.42
CA LEU A 196 6.98 30.74 -7.49
C LEU A 196 6.87 31.65 -8.72
N GLN A 197 6.64 32.95 -8.53
CA GLN A 197 6.57 33.92 -9.62
C GLN A 197 7.93 34.14 -10.28
N GLU A 198 9.02 34.24 -9.51
CA GLU A 198 10.39 34.33 -10.05
C GLU A 198 10.77 33.10 -10.88
N MET A 199 10.39 31.91 -10.39
CA MET A 199 10.56 30.67 -11.14
C MET A 199 9.75 30.68 -12.44
N ILE A 200 8.48 31.09 -12.42
CA ILE A 200 7.63 31.21 -13.63
C ILE A 200 8.28 32.11 -14.68
N VAL A 201 8.84 33.26 -14.26
CA VAL A 201 9.58 34.14 -15.17
C VAL A 201 10.74 33.38 -15.79
N SER A 202 11.54 32.68 -14.98
CA SER A 202 12.69 31.89 -15.47
C SER A 202 12.28 30.79 -16.45
N LEU A 203 11.19 30.06 -16.17
CA LEU A 203 10.68 29.00 -17.04
C LEU A 203 10.17 29.52 -18.39
N ASN A 204 9.64 30.75 -18.43
CA ASN A 204 9.22 31.37 -19.69
C ASN A 204 10.38 31.82 -20.60
N HIS A 205 11.63 31.79 -20.11
CA HIS A 205 12.82 32.16 -20.88
C HIS A 205 13.63 30.96 -21.40
N VAL A 206 13.17 29.73 -21.17
CA VAL A 206 13.83 28.52 -21.67
C VAL A 206 13.01 27.83 -22.75
N ASN A 207 13.67 27.07 -23.61
CA ASN A 207 13.00 26.28 -24.66
C ASN A 207 12.36 24.99 -24.13
N GLN A 208 12.91 24.45 -23.03
CA GLN A 208 12.42 23.22 -22.42
C GLN A 208 12.75 23.16 -20.93
N PHE A 209 11.94 22.44 -20.16
CA PHE A 209 12.21 22.10 -18.76
C PHE A 209 11.65 20.72 -18.41
N ALA A 210 12.31 20.05 -17.47
CA ALA A 210 11.92 18.73 -16.96
C ALA A 210 10.97 18.88 -15.80
N VAL A 211 10.04 17.94 -15.63
CA VAL A 211 9.02 17.95 -14.58
C VAL A 211 8.84 16.54 -14.02
N ASP A 212 8.66 16.46 -12.70
CA ASP A 212 8.17 15.27 -12.01
C ASP A 212 7.30 15.67 -10.81
N VAL A 213 6.57 14.73 -10.21
CA VAL A 213 5.72 14.95 -9.03
C VAL A 213 5.84 13.84 -7.99
N GLU A 214 5.76 14.22 -6.72
CA GLU A 214 5.55 13.27 -5.63
C GLU A 214 4.08 13.28 -5.20
N HIS A 215 3.45 12.11 -5.25
CA HIS A 215 2.03 11.94 -4.92
C HIS A 215 1.84 11.03 -3.71
N HIS A 216 0.98 11.44 -2.77
CA HIS A 216 0.62 10.64 -1.60
C HIS A 216 -0.85 10.22 -1.65
N SER A 217 -1.11 8.92 -1.48
CA SER A 217 -2.45 8.34 -1.52
C SER A 217 -2.80 7.45 -0.33
N GLU A 218 -1.89 7.20 0.60
CA GLU A 218 -2.17 6.31 1.74
C GLU A 218 -3.18 6.95 2.71
N HIS A 219 -3.03 8.25 2.96
CA HIS A 219 -3.89 9.03 3.85
C HIS A 219 -4.71 10.09 3.11
N SER A 220 -5.23 9.72 1.95
CA SER A 220 -6.17 10.49 1.15
C SER A 220 -6.96 9.55 0.24
N TYR A 221 -8.24 9.83 -0.02
CA TYR A 221 -9.07 8.91 -0.82
C TYR A 221 -8.62 8.86 -2.29
N TYR A 222 -8.45 10.04 -2.91
CA TYR A 222 -7.95 10.16 -4.29
C TYR A 222 -6.45 10.48 -4.35
N GLY A 223 -5.86 10.84 -3.22
CA GLY A 223 -4.47 11.28 -3.15
C GLY A 223 -4.29 12.76 -3.50
N PHE A 224 -3.11 13.26 -3.19
CA PHE A 224 -2.71 14.63 -3.51
C PHE A 224 -1.23 14.72 -3.81
N VAL A 225 -0.87 15.74 -4.59
CA VAL A 225 0.52 16.04 -4.93
C VAL A 225 1.17 16.80 -3.79
N CYS A 226 2.26 16.24 -3.26
CA CYS A 226 3.02 16.75 -2.14
C CYS A 226 4.24 17.60 -2.56
N LEU A 227 4.77 17.33 -3.75
CA LEU A 227 5.96 17.99 -4.29
C LEU A 227 5.85 18.03 -5.81
N LEU A 228 6.40 19.09 -6.40
CA LEU A 228 6.65 19.20 -7.83
C LEU A 228 8.13 19.51 -8.02
N GLN A 229 8.77 18.81 -8.92
CA GLN A 229 10.18 18.97 -9.26
C GLN A 229 10.28 19.55 -10.65
N ILE A 230 11.13 20.57 -10.83
CA ILE A 230 11.38 21.17 -12.13
C ILE A 230 12.88 21.38 -12.32
N SER A 231 13.41 20.98 -13.47
CA SER A 231 14.80 21.27 -13.84
C SER A 231 14.87 21.98 -15.18
N THR A 232 15.63 23.08 -15.23
CA THR A 232 16.11 23.66 -16.48
C THR A 232 17.54 23.20 -16.74
N ARG A 233 18.17 23.67 -17.83
CA ARG A 233 19.60 23.41 -18.06
C ARG A 233 20.52 24.04 -17.01
N SER A 234 20.03 25.01 -16.25
CA SER A 234 20.86 25.83 -15.37
C SER A 234 20.44 25.80 -13.91
N SER A 235 19.27 25.27 -13.55
CA SER A 235 18.75 25.32 -12.17
C SER A 235 17.75 24.21 -11.91
N ASP A 236 17.71 23.75 -10.66
CA ASP A 236 16.73 22.80 -10.15
C ASP A 236 15.80 23.48 -9.14
N TYR A 237 14.53 23.14 -9.19
CA TYR A 237 13.48 23.68 -8.35
C TYR A 237 12.73 22.54 -7.67
N ILE A 238 12.52 22.69 -6.36
CA ILE A 238 11.67 21.81 -5.57
C ILE A 238 10.54 22.67 -5.01
N ILE A 239 9.32 22.42 -5.48
CA ILE A 239 8.16 23.24 -5.20
C ILE A 239 7.28 22.53 -4.16
N ASP A 240 7.05 23.18 -3.03
CA ASP A 240 6.14 22.69 -2.01
C ASP A 240 4.67 22.97 -2.41
N THR A 241 4.06 21.98 -3.06
CA THR A 241 2.67 22.07 -3.54
C THR A 241 1.64 21.98 -2.42
N ILE A 242 2.02 21.55 -1.21
CA ILE A 242 1.14 21.59 -0.03
C ILE A 242 1.00 23.04 0.43
N THR A 243 2.13 23.73 0.61
CA THR A 243 2.17 25.13 1.04
C THR A 243 1.61 26.07 -0.03
N LEU A 244 1.94 25.83 -1.30
CA LEU A 244 1.57 26.69 -2.42
C LEU A 244 0.31 26.26 -3.17
N ARG A 245 -0.48 25.36 -2.60
CA ARG A 245 -1.61 24.68 -3.27
C ARG A 245 -2.48 25.60 -4.11
N ASP A 246 -2.90 26.73 -3.54
CA ASP A 246 -3.81 27.69 -4.19
C ASP A 246 -3.15 28.47 -5.33
N SER A 247 -1.81 28.52 -5.34
CA SER A 247 -1.01 29.30 -6.29
C SER A 247 -0.42 28.46 -7.42
N ILE A 248 -0.43 27.12 -7.32
CA ILE A 248 0.14 26.22 -8.35
C ILE A 248 -0.53 26.41 -9.72
N THR A 249 -1.80 26.85 -9.76
CA THR A 249 -2.52 27.20 -10.99
C THR A 249 -1.77 28.20 -11.89
N LEU A 250 -0.92 29.06 -11.31
CA LEU A 250 -0.11 30.03 -12.05
C LEU A 250 0.90 29.38 -13.00
N LEU A 251 1.31 28.13 -12.73
CA LEU A 251 2.20 27.37 -13.60
C LEU A 251 1.59 27.03 -14.96
N ASN A 252 0.27 27.20 -15.14
CA ASN A 252 -0.34 27.06 -16.46
C ASN A 252 0.31 28.00 -17.50
N ASP A 253 0.87 29.13 -17.10
CA ASP A 253 1.59 30.01 -18.03
C ASP A 253 2.74 29.27 -18.76
N PRO A 254 3.81 28.81 -18.10
CA PRO A 254 4.86 28.03 -18.77
C PRO A 254 4.39 26.62 -19.20
N PHE A 255 3.49 25.96 -18.45
CA PHE A 255 3.09 24.57 -18.73
C PHE A 255 2.18 24.45 -19.95
N THR A 256 1.39 25.47 -20.29
CA THR A 256 0.53 25.45 -21.48
C THR A 256 1.08 26.30 -22.63
N ASN A 257 2.28 26.89 -22.48
CA ASN A 257 2.95 27.57 -23.58
C ASN A 257 3.41 26.54 -24.63
N PRO A 258 2.88 26.58 -25.86
CA PRO A 258 3.23 25.59 -26.88
C PRO A 258 4.69 25.71 -27.36
N ASN A 259 5.36 26.85 -27.12
CA ASN A 259 6.74 27.08 -27.53
C ASN A 259 7.79 26.59 -26.52
N ILE A 260 7.34 26.02 -25.40
CA ILE A 260 8.22 25.48 -24.36
C ILE A 260 7.93 23.99 -24.24
N GLU A 261 8.90 23.13 -24.42
CA GLU A 261 8.70 21.69 -24.31
C GLU A 261 8.80 21.24 -22.84
N LYS A 262 7.80 20.52 -22.35
CA LYS A 262 7.81 19.91 -21.02
C LYS A 262 8.29 18.47 -21.14
N VAL A 263 9.35 18.14 -20.41
CA VAL A 263 9.96 16.80 -20.44
C VAL A 263 9.55 16.04 -19.19
N PHE A 264 8.92 14.88 -19.37
CA PHE A 264 8.53 14.00 -18.27
C PHE A 264 9.11 12.58 -18.45
N HIS A 265 8.95 11.75 -17.43
CA HIS A 265 9.18 10.31 -17.51
C HIS A 265 7.95 9.53 -17.02
N GLY A 266 7.18 8.93 -17.94
CA GLY A 266 6.03 8.11 -17.58
C GLY A 266 4.85 8.91 -17.01
N CYS A 267 4.47 10.01 -17.65
CA CYS A 267 3.55 11.02 -17.12
C CYS A 267 2.05 10.67 -17.14
N ASP A 268 1.69 9.41 -17.39
CA ASP A 268 0.29 8.96 -17.48
C ASP A 268 -0.56 9.37 -16.26
N PHE A 269 0.02 9.34 -15.07
CA PHE A 269 -0.63 9.73 -13.82
C PHE A 269 -0.36 11.19 -13.44
N ASP A 270 0.82 11.73 -13.75
CA ASP A 270 1.17 13.13 -13.46
C ASP A 270 0.17 14.08 -14.09
N MET A 271 -0.21 13.84 -15.35
CA MET A 271 -1.23 14.65 -16.05
C MET A 271 -2.58 14.65 -15.33
N ILE A 272 -2.96 13.50 -14.76
CA ILE A 272 -4.19 13.36 -13.98
C ILE A 272 -4.05 14.10 -12.65
N TRP A 273 -2.93 13.91 -11.95
CA TRP A 273 -2.72 14.50 -10.64
C TRP A 273 -2.60 16.02 -10.68
N LEU A 274 -1.86 16.58 -11.65
CA LEU A 274 -1.71 18.02 -11.86
C LEU A 274 -3.06 18.68 -12.16
N SER A 275 -3.84 18.08 -13.06
CA SER A 275 -5.16 18.63 -13.43
C SER A 275 -6.17 18.48 -12.29
N TYR A 276 -6.23 17.33 -11.62
CA TYR A 276 -7.17 17.08 -10.51
C TYR A 276 -6.87 17.94 -9.27
N ASN A 277 -5.60 18.01 -8.86
CA ASN A 277 -5.23 18.74 -7.66
C ASN A 277 -5.32 20.25 -7.89
N PHE A 278 -4.75 20.74 -9.00
CA PHE A 278 -4.49 22.16 -9.18
C PHE A 278 -5.20 22.78 -10.38
N GLY A 279 -5.81 22.02 -11.29
CA GLY A 279 -6.22 22.57 -12.59
C GLY A 279 -5.02 23.03 -13.42
N LEU A 280 -3.89 22.35 -13.28
CA LEU A 280 -2.67 22.57 -14.06
C LEU A 280 -2.67 21.59 -15.24
N TYR A 281 -2.49 22.12 -16.45
CA TYR A 281 -2.50 21.37 -17.71
C TYR A 281 -1.16 21.50 -18.42
N VAL A 282 -0.84 20.55 -19.30
CA VAL A 282 0.40 20.54 -20.08
C VAL A 282 0.06 20.57 -21.57
N VAL A 283 0.78 21.39 -22.32
CA VAL A 283 0.75 21.43 -23.79
C VAL A 283 2.20 21.39 -24.28
N ASN A 284 2.51 20.63 -25.33
CA ASN A 284 3.89 20.38 -25.78
C ASN A 284 4.71 19.58 -24.76
N CYS A 285 4.39 18.29 -24.67
CA CYS A 285 5.08 17.33 -23.81
C CYS A 285 5.90 16.34 -24.63
N ILE A 286 7.06 15.95 -24.12
CA ILE A 286 7.78 14.74 -24.54
C ILE A 286 8.03 13.84 -23.33
N ASP A 287 7.69 12.57 -23.47
CA ASP A 287 7.84 11.57 -22.41
C ASP A 287 9.00 10.62 -22.73
N SER A 288 10.03 10.64 -21.89
CA SER A 288 11.23 9.79 -22.07
C SER A 288 10.93 8.28 -21.94
N GLY A 289 9.88 7.89 -21.22
CA GLY A 289 9.38 6.52 -21.18
C GLY A 289 8.72 6.10 -22.49
N GLN A 290 8.01 7.01 -23.18
CA GLN A 290 7.51 6.77 -24.54
C GLN A 290 8.67 6.62 -25.54
N CYS A 291 9.71 7.45 -25.44
CA CYS A 291 10.95 7.28 -26.22
C CYS A 291 11.53 5.87 -26.01
N ALA A 292 11.73 5.47 -24.74
CA ALA A 292 12.33 4.19 -24.39
C ALA A 292 11.53 2.99 -24.92
N ARG A 293 10.19 3.06 -24.88
CA ARG A 293 9.30 2.02 -25.43
C ARG A 293 9.37 1.96 -26.96
N ALA A 294 9.34 3.11 -27.64
CA ALA A 294 9.43 3.18 -29.10
C ALA A 294 10.78 2.64 -29.62
N LEU A 295 11.86 2.94 -28.90
CA LEU A 295 13.21 2.44 -29.17
C LEU A 295 13.43 0.98 -28.74
N LYS A 296 12.44 0.35 -28.07
CA LYS A 296 12.52 -1.04 -27.57
C LYS A 296 13.77 -1.27 -26.71
N LEU A 297 14.07 -0.32 -25.82
CA LEU A 297 15.16 -0.48 -24.86
C LEU A 297 14.90 -1.67 -23.93
N GLN A 298 15.95 -2.20 -23.31
CA GLN A 298 15.85 -3.37 -22.42
C GLN A 298 14.87 -3.13 -21.26
N HIS A 299 14.89 -1.92 -20.70
CA HIS A 299 13.95 -1.46 -19.69
C HIS A 299 13.50 -0.02 -19.98
N PHE A 300 12.37 0.38 -19.39
CA PHE A 300 11.74 1.68 -19.66
C PHE A 300 11.69 2.60 -18.44
N SER A 301 12.26 2.20 -17.30
CA SER A 301 12.21 2.97 -16.06
C SER A 301 13.24 4.10 -16.03
N LEU A 302 12.96 5.16 -15.28
CA LEU A 302 13.89 6.28 -15.09
C LEU A 302 15.23 5.80 -14.54
N LYS A 303 15.22 4.91 -13.54
CA LYS A 303 16.42 4.26 -13.01
C LYS A 303 17.29 3.64 -14.10
N TYR A 304 16.69 2.97 -15.08
CA TYR A 304 17.45 2.38 -16.18
C TYR A 304 18.03 3.45 -17.10
N LEU A 305 17.28 4.51 -17.41
CA LEU A 305 17.76 5.61 -18.26
C LEU A 305 18.90 6.40 -17.58
N LEU A 306 18.78 6.65 -16.27
CA LEU A 306 19.85 7.25 -15.45
C LEU A 306 21.12 6.41 -15.51
N GLN A 307 21.01 5.09 -15.32
CA GLN A 307 22.16 4.20 -15.41
C GLN A 307 22.76 4.15 -16.82
N LYS A 308 21.92 4.02 -17.86
CA LYS A 308 22.36 3.88 -19.26
C LYS A 308 23.05 5.13 -19.78
N TYR A 309 22.47 6.31 -19.54
CA TYR A 309 22.93 7.56 -20.15
C TYR A 309 23.85 8.38 -19.25
N CYS A 310 23.63 8.33 -17.94
CA CYS A 310 24.35 9.18 -16.98
C CYS A 310 25.31 8.38 -16.07
N ASN A 311 25.28 7.04 -16.12
CA ASN A 311 25.99 6.17 -15.18
C ASN A 311 25.68 6.49 -13.70
N VAL A 312 24.41 6.82 -13.43
CA VAL A 312 23.88 7.13 -12.10
C VAL A 312 23.00 5.97 -11.62
N ASP A 313 23.29 5.43 -10.44
CA ASP A 313 22.44 4.43 -9.80
C ASP A 313 21.39 5.14 -8.93
N ALA A 314 20.13 5.12 -9.38
CA ALA A 314 19.03 5.68 -8.62
C ALA A 314 18.74 4.81 -7.38
N ASP A 315 18.84 5.40 -6.20
CA ASP A 315 18.34 4.80 -4.97
C ASP A 315 16.81 4.65 -5.07
N LYS A 316 16.23 3.61 -4.48
CA LYS A 316 14.77 3.41 -4.40
C LYS A 316 14.21 3.76 -3.03
N LYS A 317 15.07 4.19 -2.09
CA LYS A 317 14.74 4.35 -0.67
C LYS A 317 13.52 5.24 -0.42
N TYR A 318 13.34 6.31 -1.19
CA TYR A 318 12.28 7.30 -0.95
C TYR A 318 11.05 7.16 -1.86
N GLN A 319 10.99 6.15 -2.73
CA GLN A 319 9.84 5.92 -3.61
C GLN A 319 8.53 5.66 -2.83
N LEU A 320 8.62 5.07 -1.64
CA LEU A 320 7.48 4.81 -0.73
C LEU A 320 7.51 5.70 0.51
N ALA A 321 8.28 6.79 0.49
CA ALA A 321 8.36 7.70 1.62
C ALA A 321 7.09 8.53 1.76
N ASP A 322 6.84 9.00 2.99
CA ASP A 322 5.76 9.94 3.24
C ASP A 322 6.17 11.37 2.88
N TRP A 323 5.88 11.76 1.64
CA TRP A 323 6.18 13.10 1.10
C TRP A 323 5.39 14.24 1.74
N ARG A 324 4.48 13.95 2.68
CA ARG A 324 3.80 14.96 3.50
C ARG A 324 4.71 15.53 4.59
N LEU A 325 5.79 14.84 4.93
CA LEU A 325 6.73 15.26 5.97
C LEU A 325 7.27 16.68 5.74
N ARG A 326 7.27 17.51 6.79
CA ARG A 326 7.87 18.84 6.79
C ARG A 326 8.63 19.10 8.10
N PRO A 327 9.85 19.67 8.05
CA PRO A 327 10.63 19.96 6.85
C PRO A 327 11.06 18.67 6.12
N LEU A 328 11.26 18.73 4.81
CA LEU A 328 11.84 17.62 4.05
C LEU A 328 13.29 17.41 4.48
N THR A 329 13.72 16.15 4.58
CA THR A 329 15.13 15.86 4.86
C THR A 329 15.99 16.17 3.64
N LYS A 330 17.30 16.35 3.86
CA LYS A 330 18.25 16.62 2.78
C LYS A 330 18.23 15.49 1.73
N GLU A 331 18.13 14.25 2.18
CA GLU A 331 18.12 13.06 1.34
C GLU A 331 16.85 12.96 0.50
N MET A 332 15.69 13.36 1.05
CA MET A 332 14.44 13.46 0.28
C MET A 332 14.56 14.52 -0.82
N ILE A 333 15.15 15.67 -0.51
CA ILE A 333 15.38 16.75 -1.48
C ILE A 333 16.35 16.29 -2.58
N GLU A 334 17.45 15.64 -2.22
CA GLU A 334 18.44 15.12 -3.18
C GLU A 334 17.84 14.03 -4.08
N TYR A 335 17.02 13.14 -3.52
CA TYR A 335 16.26 12.14 -4.28
C TYR A 335 15.33 12.82 -5.29
N ALA A 336 14.41 13.67 -4.81
CA ALA A 336 13.43 14.34 -5.65
C ALA A 336 14.09 15.16 -6.76
N ARG A 337 15.17 15.87 -6.43
CA ARG A 337 15.98 16.61 -7.40
C ARG A 337 16.51 15.72 -8.51
N GLY A 338 16.94 14.50 -8.18
CA GLY A 338 17.52 13.54 -9.12
C GLY A 338 16.56 13.12 -10.23
N ASP A 339 15.25 13.12 -9.98
CA ASP A 339 14.27 12.67 -10.96
C ASP A 339 14.17 13.60 -12.19
N THR A 340 14.36 14.92 -12.01
CA THR A 340 14.33 15.89 -13.11
C THR A 340 15.71 16.37 -13.57
N HIS A 341 16.72 16.38 -12.69
CA HIS A 341 18.03 16.99 -12.95
C HIS A 341 18.73 16.44 -14.21
N TYR A 342 18.68 15.12 -14.40
CA TYR A 342 19.32 14.45 -15.54
C TYR A 342 18.42 14.36 -16.78
N LEU A 343 17.12 14.64 -16.62
CA LEU A 343 16.10 14.25 -17.59
C LEU A 343 16.22 15.00 -18.92
N LEU A 344 16.66 16.26 -18.89
CA LEU A 344 16.90 17.04 -20.11
C LEU A 344 18.07 16.51 -20.94
N TYR A 345 19.12 15.98 -20.29
CA TYR A 345 20.21 15.34 -21.00
C TYR A 345 19.78 13.98 -21.57
N ILE A 346 19.01 13.21 -20.80
CA ILE A 346 18.42 11.95 -21.26
C ILE A 346 17.55 12.18 -22.49
N ILE A 347 16.74 13.25 -22.52
CA ILE A 347 15.88 13.51 -23.68
C ILE A 347 16.68 13.93 -24.91
N ASP A 348 17.81 14.62 -24.78
CA ASP A 348 18.68 14.93 -25.93
C ASP A 348 19.18 13.65 -26.60
N GLN A 349 19.63 12.69 -25.78
CA GLN A 349 20.12 11.39 -26.25
C GLN A 349 18.99 10.59 -26.91
N LEU A 350 17.86 10.46 -26.21
CA LEU A 350 16.70 9.71 -26.70
C LEU A 350 16.12 10.33 -27.96
N ARG A 351 16.06 11.66 -28.07
CA ARG A 351 15.59 12.35 -29.28
C ARG A 351 16.46 12.00 -30.48
N ASN A 352 17.78 12.07 -30.33
CA ASN A 352 18.71 11.70 -31.39
C ASN A 352 18.53 10.23 -31.81
N GLU A 353 18.40 9.31 -30.85
CA GLU A 353 18.12 7.89 -31.12
C GLU A 353 16.75 7.69 -31.80
N CYS A 354 15.71 8.41 -31.38
CA CYS A 354 14.38 8.35 -32.00
C CYS A 354 14.38 8.89 -33.43
N ILE A 355 15.19 9.91 -33.74
CA ILE A 355 15.38 10.42 -35.09
C ILE A 355 16.07 9.35 -35.96
N ASP A 356 17.14 8.73 -35.44
CA ASP A 356 17.85 7.66 -36.16
C ASP A 356 16.97 6.44 -36.45
N ALA A 357 16.09 6.10 -35.50
CA ALA A 357 15.14 5.02 -35.66
C ALA A 357 13.88 5.39 -36.47
N GLY A 358 13.68 6.67 -36.80
CA GLY A 358 12.49 7.16 -37.52
C GLY A 358 11.19 7.07 -36.71
N VAL A 359 11.26 7.12 -35.38
CA VAL A 359 10.09 6.96 -34.46
C VAL A 359 9.73 8.24 -33.69
N LEU A 360 10.48 9.34 -33.88
CA LEU A 360 10.29 10.57 -33.10
C LEU A 360 8.87 11.14 -33.21
N GLU A 361 8.29 11.20 -34.41
CA GLU A 361 6.95 11.74 -34.63
C GLU A 361 5.88 10.96 -33.86
N GLU A 362 5.96 9.62 -33.86
CA GLU A 362 5.08 8.75 -33.09
C GLU A 362 5.20 9.03 -31.58
N VAL A 363 6.43 9.20 -31.08
CA VAL A 363 6.69 9.50 -29.68
C VAL A 363 6.12 10.85 -29.28
N LEU A 364 6.31 11.89 -30.09
CA LEU A 364 5.77 13.23 -29.84
C LEU A 364 4.23 13.20 -29.83
N ASN A 365 3.61 12.52 -30.79
CA ASN A 365 2.15 12.38 -30.83
C ASN A 365 1.61 11.65 -29.58
N LYS A 366 2.21 10.51 -29.21
CA LYS A 366 1.82 9.76 -28.00
C LYS A 366 2.02 10.58 -26.73
N SER A 367 3.14 11.28 -26.60
CA SER A 367 3.43 12.12 -25.42
C SER A 367 2.41 13.25 -25.26
N ASN A 368 2.00 13.88 -26.37
CA ASN A 368 0.97 14.91 -26.33
C ASN A 368 -0.44 14.32 -26.11
N GLU A 369 -0.73 13.11 -26.58
CA GLU A 369 -1.99 12.41 -26.27
C GLU A 369 -2.12 12.12 -24.76
N LEU A 370 -1.02 11.79 -24.07
CA LEU A 370 -1.03 11.61 -22.61
C LEU A 370 -1.49 12.88 -21.87
N CYS A 371 -1.24 14.07 -22.42
CA CYS A 371 -1.68 15.33 -21.84
C CYS A 371 -3.21 15.49 -21.83
N LEU A 372 -3.95 14.69 -22.60
CA LEU A 372 -5.42 14.71 -22.62
C LEU A 372 -6.05 13.86 -21.50
N ARG A 373 -5.23 13.14 -20.71
CA ARG A 373 -5.73 12.28 -19.63
C ARG A 373 -6.31 13.14 -18.51
N LEU A 374 -7.57 12.85 -18.18
CA LEU A 374 -8.28 13.48 -17.07
C LEU A 374 -8.60 12.49 -15.97
N PHE A 375 -8.74 13.03 -14.77
CA PHE A 375 -9.27 12.32 -13.63
C PHE A 375 -10.67 11.76 -13.92
N ARG A 376 -10.90 10.54 -13.45
CA ARG A 376 -12.19 9.87 -13.51
C ARG A 376 -12.56 9.43 -12.10
N PRO A 377 -13.67 9.93 -11.52
CA PRO A 377 -14.09 9.52 -10.20
C PRO A 377 -14.30 8.00 -10.11
N THR A 378 -13.86 7.41 -9.00
CA THR A 378 -14.08 5.98 -8.73
C THR A 378 -15.58 5.67 -8.63
N VAL A 379 -16.03 4.72 -9.46
CA VAL A 379 -17.39 4.17 -9.42
C VAL A 379 -17.36 2.75 -8.85
N CYS A 380 -18.00 2.56 -7.70
CA CYS A 380 -18.16 1.23 -7.08
C CYS A 380 -19.38 0.50 -7.66
N SER A 381 -19.31 0.13 -8.95
CA SER A 381 -20.36 -0.68 -9.57
C SER A 381 -20.29 -2.14 -9.11
N ASP A 382 -21.40 -2.86 -9.26
CA ASP A 382 -21.50 -4.28 -8.89
C ASP A 382 -20.44 -5.13 -9.60
N ASP A 383 -20.16 -4.88 -10.88
CA ASP A 383 -19.12 -5.59 -11.64
C ASP A 383 -17.71 -5.38 -11.06
N VAL A 384 -17.42 -4.17 -10.58
CA VAL A 384 -16.13 -3.85 -9.94
C VAL A 384 -16.01 -4.64 -8.64
N ILE A 385 -17.04 -4.60 -7.80
CA ILE A 385 -17.07 -5.27 -6.51
C ILE A 385 -16.99 -6.79 -6.70
N GLU A 386 -17.67 -7.37 -7.70
CA GLU A 386 -17.56 -8.78 -8.04
C GLU A 386 -16.13 -9.19 -8.42
N ARG A 387 -15.44 -8.40 -9.24
CA ARG A 387 -14.05 -8.69 -9.61
C ARG A 387 -13.13 -8.66 -8.39
N VAL A 388 -13.34 -7.69 -7.49
CA VAL A 388 -12.56 -7.62 -6.24
C VAL A 388 -12.87 -8.82 -5.36
N ALA A 389 -14.15 -9.15 -5.14
CA ALA A 389 -14.58 -10.30 -4.35
C ALA A 389 -13.92 -11.61 -4.83
N ARG A 390 -13.85 -11.83 -6.15
CA ARG A 390 -13.19 -13.00 -6.75
C ARG A 390 -11.69 -13.04 -6.46
N ARG A 391 -10.99 -11.90 -6.58
CA ARG A 391 -9.56 -11.80 -6.25
C ARG A 391 -9.28 -12.00 -4.75
N SER A 392 -10.25 -11.66 -3.91
CA SER A 392 -10.22 -11.83 -2.46
C SER A 392 -10.75 -13.17 -1.97
N TRP A 393 -11.00 -14.13 -2.88
CA TRP A 393 -11.47 -15.50 -2.57
C TRP A 393 -12.81 -15.56 -1.82
N ILE A 394 -13.67 -14.56 -2.00
CA ILE A 394 -15.01 -14.50 -1.40
C ILE A 394 -15.95 -15.46 -2.14
N LYS A 395 -16.65 -16.32 -1.40
CA LYS A 395 -17.61 -17.26 -1.97
C LYS A 395 -18.86 -16.52 -2.47
N LYS A 396 -19.54 -17.07 -3.47
CA LYS A 396 -20.80 -16.50 -3.98
C LYS A 396 -21.86 -16.33 -2.89
N THR A 397 -21.92 -17.25 -1.92
CA THR A 397 -22.82 -17.17 -0.76
C THR A 397 -22.47 -16.06 0.23
N GLN A 398 -21.26 -15.51 0.16
CA GLN A 398 -20.78 -14.43 1.03
C GLN A 398 -20.81 -13.06 0.33
N PHE A 399 -21.12 -13.03 -0.98
CA PHE A 399 -20.97 -11.85 -1.81
C PHE A 399 -21.80 -10.66 -1.31
N ASP A 400 -23.05 -10.88 -0.91
CA ASP A 400 -23.92 -9.80 -0.45
C ASP A 400 -23.39 -9.12 0.83
N THR A 401 -22.81 -9.91 1.75
CA THR A 401 -22.17 -9.37 2.96
C THR A 401 -20.88 -8.64 2.62
N PHE A 402 -20.04 -9.24 1.77
CA PHE A 402 -18.83 -8.59 1.30
C PHE A 402 -19.14 -7.27 0.62
N LYS A 403 -20.15 -7.22 -0.25
CA LYS A 403 -20.59 -6.01 -0.94
C LYS A 403 -20.99 -4.91 0.04
N LYS A 404 -21.80 -5.21 1.05
CA LYS A 404 -22.20 -4.24 2.09
C LYS A 404 -20.99 -3.70 2.86
N LEU A 405 -20.08 -4.57 3.27
CA LEU A 405 -18.87 -4.17 4.02
C LEU A 405 -17.88 -3.40 3.15
N TYR A 406 -17.73 -3.78 1.88
CA TYR A 406 -16.91 -3.08 0.89
C TYR A 406 -17.43 -1.66 0.63
N LEU A 407 -18.75 -1.50 0.49
CA LEU A 407 -19.40 -0.20 0.34
C LEU A 407 -19.31 0.64 1.62
N LEU A 408 -19.42 0.03 2.81
CA LEU A 408 -19.18 0.73 4.07
C LEU A 408 -17.73 1.25 4.14
N ARG A 409 -16.76 0.40 3.78
CA ARG A 409 -15.36 0.79 3.71
C ARG A 409 -15.14 1.98 2.78
N ASP A 410 -15.69 1.92 1.56
CA ASP A 410 -15.60 3.00 0.59
C ASP A 410 -16.26 4.29 1.10
N LYS A 411 -17.43 4.19 1.72
CA LYS A 411 -18.13 5.32 2.35
C LYS A 411 -17.27 5.99 3.43
N ILE A 412 -16.70 5.22 4.36
CA ILE A 412 -15.85 5.76 5.42
C ILE A 412 -14.62 6.43 4.81
N ALA A 413 -13.96 5.77 3.85
CA ALA A 413 -12.78 6.28 3.16
C ALA A 413 -13.05 7.64 2.49
N ARG A 414 -14.22 7.81 1.86
CA ARG A 414 -14.63 9.08 1.24
C ARG A 414 -14.92 10.18 2.27
N ILE A 415 -15.66 9.85 3.35
CA ILE A 415 -16.02 10.81 4.41
C ILE A 415 -14.77 11.35 5.11
N GLU A 416 -13.87 10.45 5.47
CA GLU A 416 -12.69 10.76 6.26
C GLU A 416 -11.51 11.24 5.40
N ASP A 417 -11.66 11.22 4.06
CA ASP A 417 -10.58 11.43 3.08
C ASP A 417 -9.37 10.54 3.36
N GLU A 418 -9.57 9.23 3.44
CA GLU A 418 -8.53 8.24 3.69
C GLU A 418 -8.53 7.19 2.58
N SER A 419 -7.42 6.49 2.41
CA SER A 419 -7.43 5.36 1.47
C SER A 419 -8.34 4.24 2.00
N PRO A 420 -8.96 3.45 1.11
CA PRO A 420 -9.70 2.26 1.55
C PRO A 420 -8.85 1.27 2.36
N GLU A 421 -7.53 1.24 2.12
CA GLU A 421 -6.59 0.38 2.84
C GLU A 421 -6.35 0.87 4.29
N ALA A 422 -6.26 2.20 4.48
CA ALA A 422 -6.15 2.82 5.81
C ALA A 422 -7.43 2.63 6.65
N VAL A 423 -8.60 2.54 6.02
CA VAL A 423 -9.85 2.18 6.70
C VAL A 423 -9.80 0.71 7.15
N ILE A 424 -9.65 -0.21 6.21
CA ILE A 424 -9.45 -1.65 6.49
C ILE A 424 -8.90 -2.36 5.26
N ASN A 425 -7.77 -3.05 5.42
CA ASN A 425 -7.19 -3.84 4.35
C ASN A 425 -8.09 -5.00 3.91
N MET A 426 -7.84 -5.50 2.70
CA MET A 426 -8.67 -6.54 2.11
C MET A 426 -8.65 -7.86 2.90
N THR A 427 -7.54 -8.20 3.54
CA THR A 427 -7.39 -9.43 4.34
C THR A 427 -8.31 -9.39 5.57
N MET A 428 -8.28 -8.29 6.33
CA MET A 428 -9.13 -8.10 7.51
C MET A 428 -10.61 -8.01 7.12
N LEU A 429 -10.93 -7.35 6.00
CA LEU A 429 -12.29 -7.31 5.48
C LEU A 429 -12.81 -8.71 5.15
N SER A 430 -11.98 -9.56 4.52
CA SER A 430 -12.32 -10.96 4.26
C SER A 430 -12.50 -11.77 5.55
N ASN A 431 -11.69 -11.53 6.59
CA ASN A 431 -11.87 -12.18 7.89
C ASN A 431 -13.23 -11.84 8.51
N ILE A 432 -13.65 -10.58 8.47
CA ILE A 432 -14.97 -10.15 8.96
C ILE A 432 -16.10 -10.86 8.19
N VAL A 433 -15.96 -11.00 6.87
CA VAL A 433 -16.94 -11.71 6.03
C VAL A 433 -17.02 -13.20 6.36
N ASN A 434 -15.89 -13.82 6.72
CA ASN A 434 -15.83 -15.23 7.08
C ASN A 434 -16.43 -15.50 8.47
N GLU A 435 -16.03 -14.71 9.46
CA GLU A 435 -16.38 -14.93 10.86
C GLU A 435 -17.74 -14.33 11.27
N LEU A 436 -18.22 -13.31 10.54
CA LEU A 436 -19.45 -12.56 10.85
C LEU A 436 -19.53 -12.10 12.32
N PRO A 437 -18.57 -11.27 12.79
CA PRO A 437 -18.48 -10.86 14.19
C PRO A 437 -19.75 -10.10 14.63
N THR A 438 -20.42 -10.59 15.68
CA THR A 438 -21.66 -10.00 16.20
C THR A 438 -21.46 -9.14 17.46
N ASP A 439 -20.21 -8.96 17.88
CA ASP A 439 -19.82 -8.15 19.03
C ASP A 439 -18.44 -7.52 18.77
N LEU A 440 -18.06 -6.55 19.60
CA LEU A 440 -16.84 -5.77 19.44
C LEU A 440 -15.58 -6.64 19.55
N GLU A 441 -15.56 -7.57 20.50
CA GLU A 441 -14.40 -8.43 20.75
C GLU A 441 -14.10 -9.33 19.54
N LYS A 442 -15.12 -9.96 18.95
CA LYS A 442 -14.94 -10.75 17.72
C LYS A 442 -14.51 -9.87 16.54
N LEU A 443 -15.05 -8.66 16.43
CA LEU A 443 -14.64 -7.74 15.36
C LEU A 443 -13.15 -7.40 15.46
N ARG A 444 -12.66 -7.11 16.67
CA ARG A 444 -11.25 -6.84 16.94
C ARG A 444 -10.36 -8.05 16.60
N LEU A 445 -10.80 -9.26 16.95
CA LEU A 445 -10.08 -10.50 16.60
C LEU A 445 -9.92 -10.70 15.08
N CYS A 446 -10.92 -10.31 14.27
CA CYS A 446 -10.81 -10.37 12.81
C CYS A 446 -9.76 -9.40 12.24
N CYS A 447 -9.37 -8.38 13.01
CA CYS A 447 -8.51 -7.29 12.59
C CYS A 447 -7.10 -7.33 13.21
N LEU A 448 -6.67 -8.47 13.76
CA LEU A 448 -5.30 -8.60 14.26
C LEU A 448 -4.27 -8.69 13.10
N PRO A 449 -3.00 -8.21 13.21
CA PRO A 449 -2.32 -7.40 14.21
C PRO A 449 -3.12 -6.39 14.98
N LYS A 450 -3.35 -5.32 14.23
CA LYS A 450 -3.73 -3.99 14.63
C LYS A 450 -5.14 -3.75 14.20
N VAL A 451 -6.03 -3.47 15.15
CA VAL A 451 -7.36 -2.98 14.80
C VAL A 451 -7.22 -1.60 14.15
N PRO A 452 -7.65 -1.42 12.88
CA PRO A 452 -7.58 -0.11 12.25
C PRO A 452 -8.45 0.89 13.01
N TYR A 453 -7.95 2.12 13.16
CA TYR A 453 -8.64 3.20 13.89
C TYR A 453 -10.08 3.40 13.39
N PHE A 454 -10.30 3.40 12.07
CA PHE A 454 -11.63 3.59 11.50
C PHE A 454 -12.56 2.38 11.70
N VAL A 455 -12.03 1.17 11.83
CA VAL A 455 -12.84 0.00 12.20
C VAL A 455 -13.35 0.14 13.63
N GLU A 456 -12.48 0.60 14.54
CA GLU A 456 -12.83 0.83 15.94
C GLU A 456 -13.86 1.96 16.08
N MET A 457 -13.64 3.09 15.41
CA MET A 457 -14.55 4.25 15.41
C MET A 457 -15.93 3.92 14.81
N HIS A 458 -15.97 3.08 13.78
CA HIS A 458 -17.21 2.69 13.09
C HIS A 458 -17.68 1.27 13.46
N ALA A 459 -17.22 0.72 14.59
CA ALA A 459 -17.48 -0.68 14.95
C ALA A 459 -18.97 -1.05 14.96
N SER A 460 -19.83 -0.12 15.38
CA SER A 460 -21.29 -0.33 15.38
C SER A 460 -21.86 -0.55 13.98
N GLU A 461 -21.36 0.14 12.95
CA GLU A 461 -21.80 -0.04 11.56
C GLU A 461 -21.36 -1.41 11.02
N PHE A 462 -20.11 -1.80 11.28
CA PHE A 462 -19.59 -3.13 10.91
C PHE A 462 -20.39 -4.27 11.57
N ILE A 463 -20.59 -4.20 12.88
CA ILE A 463 -21.32 -5.21 13.67
C ILE A 463 -22.79 -5.29 13.24
N LEU A 464 -23.42 -4.16 12.88
CA LEU A 464 -24.80 -4.16 12.43
C LEU A 464 -24.97 -4.97 11.14
N LEU A 465 -24.08 -4.77 10.16
CA LEU A 465 -24.13 -5.46 8.87
C LEU A 465 -23.90 -6.97 9.02
N THR A 466 -22.95 -7.38 9.88
CA THR A 466 -22.66 -8.79 10.14
C THR A 466 -23.75 -9.47 10.97
N LYS A 467 -24.36 -8.79 11.94
CA LYS A 467 -25.51 -9.32 12.72
C LYS A 467 -26.71 -9.65 11.82
N GLN A 468 -27.02 -8.77 10.86
CA GLN A 468 -28.11 -9.00 9.92
C GLN A 468 -27.88 -10.29 9.11
N GLU A 469 -26.66 -10.47 8.59
CA GLU A 469 -26.30 -11.68 7.86
C GLU A 469 -26.33 -12.93 8.76
N HIS A 470 -25.79 -12.81 9.98
CA HIS A 470 -25.78 -13.91 10.93
C HIS A 470 -27.21 -14.39 11.23
N GLN A 471 -28.16 -13.47 11.41
CA GLN A 471 -29.57 -13.81 11.61
C GLN A 471 -30.20 -14.49 10.38
N ILE A 472 -29.86 -14.04 9.17
CA ILE A 472 -30.32 -14.69 7.92
C ILE A 472 -29.84 -16.14 7.86
N LYS A 473 -28.56 -16.39 8.17
CA LYS A 473 -28.01 -17.75 8.22
C LYS A 473 -28.66 -18.60 9.30
N LEU A 474 -28.90 -18.06 10.50
CA LEU A 474 -29.62 -18.76 11.57
C LEU A 474 -31.04 -19.16 11.14
N ASN A 475 -31.77 -18.25 10.50
CA ASN A 475 -33.12 -18.53 10.00
C ASN A 475 -33.12 -19.63 8.92
N GLN A 476 -32.14 -19.60 8.00
CA GLN A 476 -31.98 -20.63 6.98
C GLN A 476 -31.66 -22.01 7.59
N LEU A 477 -30.78 -22.06 8.60
CA LEU A 477 -30.46 -23.29 9.32
C LEU A 477 -31.68 -23.86 10.08
N GLN A 478 -32.46 -22.99 10.73
CA GLN A 478 -33.70 -23.38 11.39
C GLN A 478 -34.73 -23.94 10.40
N GLN A 479 -34.86 -23.35 9.21
CA GLN A 479 -35.72 -23.89 8.15
C GLN A 479 -35.26 -25.25 7.65
N ILE A 480 -33.95 -25.47 7.47
CA ILE A 480 -33.39 -26.77 7.07
C ILE A 480 -33.69 -27.82 8.14
N GLN A 481 -33.45 -27.53 9.42
CA GLN A 481 -33.78 -28.45 10.52
C GLN A 481 -35.28 -28.76 10.59
N THR A 482 -36.13 -27.76 10.35
CA THR A 482 -37.58 -27.95 10.30
C THR A 482 -37.97 -28.86 9.14
N ASN A 483 -37.38 -28.66 7.96
CA ASN A 483 -37.63 -29.49 6.78
C ASN A 483 -37.12 -30.93 6.96
N GLU A 484 -35.96 -31.14 7.59
CA GLU A 484 -35.46 -32.48 7.94
C GLU A 484 -36.37 -33.19 8.95
N THR A 485 -36.88 -32.44 9.93
CA THR A 485 -37.86 -32.97 10.90
C THR A 485 -39.16 -33.35 10.21
N ILE A 486 -39.68 -32.49 9.32
CA ILE A 486 -40.86 -32.78 8.49
C ILE A 486 -40.61 -34.02 7.61
N LEU A 487 -39.42 -34.16 7.01
CA LEU A 487 -39.07 -35.34 6.20
C LEU A 487 -39.02 -36.61 7.06
N SER A 488 -38.40 -36.53 8.24
CA SER A 488 -38.33 -37.64 9.20
C SER A 488 -39.73 -38.08 9.64
N ASP A 489 -40.59 -37.12 9.97
CA ASP A 489 -41.95 -37.40 10.40
C ASP A 489 -42.83 -37.88 9.25
N THR A 490 -42.60 -37.41 8.02
CA THR A 490 -43.26 -37.92 6.81
C THR A 490 -42.83 -39.36 6.53
N VAL A 491 -41.55 -39.71 6.66
CA VAL A 491 -41.06 -41.09 6.50
C VAL A 491 -41.66 -42.00 7.58
N LYS A 492 -41.71 -41.57 8.84
CA LYS A 492 -42.38 -42.31 9.93
C LYS A 492 -43.88 -42.48 9.66
N PHE A 493 -44.55 -41.44 9.17
CA PHE A 493 -45.96 -41.50 8.81
C PHE A 493 -46.20 -42.49 7.67
N VAL A 494 -45.41 -42.43 6.60
CA VAL A 494 -45.46 -43.36 5.46
C VAL A 494 -45.17 -44.79 5.92
N GLN A 495 -44.18 -45.02 6.77
CA GLN A 495 -43.89 -46.34 7.35
C GLN A 495 -45.03 -46.85 8.24
N SER A 496 -45.68 -45.98 9.02
CA SER A 496 -46.82 -46.36 9.87
C SER A 496 -48.10 -46.65 9.06
N THR A 497 -48.28 -45.95 7.94
CA THR A 497 -49.45 -46.08 7.06
C THR A 497 -49.29 -47.26 6.10
N LEU A 498 -48.11 -47.42 5.48
CA LEU A 498 -47.77 -48.58 4.68
C LEU A 498 -47.61 -49.82 5.56
N GLY A 499 -47.01 -49.75 6.74
CA GLY A 499 -46.88 -50.89 7.66
C GLY A 499 -48.23 -51.45 8.15
N LYS A 500 -49.26 -50.61 8.26
CA LYS A 500 -50.64 -51.04 8.55
C LYS A 500 -51.35 -51.64 7.33
N ASN A 501 -51.14 -51.09 6.13
CA ASN A 501 -51.77 -51.57 4.90
C ASN A 501 -51.03 -52.74 4.21
N TYR A 502 -49.73 -52.94 4.50
CA TYR A 502 -48.94 -54.07 3.98
C TYR A 502 -49.39 -55.39 4.61
N LYS A 503 -49.73 -55.37 5.92
CA LYS A 503 -50.28 -56.56 6.60
C LYS A 503 -51.70 -56.93 6.17
N GLN A 504 -52.51 -55.99 5.66
CA GLN A 504 -53.84 -56.31 5.14
C GLN A 504 -53.86 -56.64 3.64
N THR A 505 -52.87 -56.18 2.86
CA THR A 505 -52.81 -56.45 1.42
C THR A 505 -52.10 -57.78 1.13
N VAL A 506 -51.07 -58.15 1.89
CA VAL A 506 -50.31 -59.41 1.65
C VAL A 506 -51.08 -60.67 2.08
N ILE A 507 -52.03 -60.58 3.04
CA ILE A 507 -52.86 -61.73 3.43
C ILE A 507 -53.95 -62.07 2.39
N ARG A 508 -54.18 -61.22 1.37
CA ARG A 508 -55.17 -61.48 0.30
C ARG A 508 -54.57 -61.95 -1.04
N THR A 509 -53.25 -62.00 -1.19
CA THR A 509 -52.60 -62.48 -2.42
C THR A 509 -51.81 -63.78 -2.28
N ASP A 510 -51.60 -64.30 -1.06
CA ASP A 510 -50.92 -65.59 -0.85
C ASP A 510 -51.81 -66.83 -1.01
N LYS A 511 -53.11 -66.66 -1.29
CA LYS A 511 -54.04 -67.79 -1.52
C LYS A 511 -54.38 -68.07 -2.99
N HIS A 512 -53.72 -67.40 -3.93
CA HIS A 512 -53.98 -67.61 -5.37
C HIS A 512 -52.74 -68.02 -6.18
N PHE A 513 -51.59 -68.22 -5.53
CA PHE A 513 -50.37 -68.72 -6.18
C PHE A 513 -49.99 -70.17 -5.80
N GLU A 514 -50.70 -70.82 -4.85
CA GLU A 514 -50.51 -72.25 -4.56
C GLU A 514 -51.34 -73.19 -5.47
N ASP A 515 -52.24 -72.67 -6.32
CA ASP A 515 -52.97 -73.47 -7.33
C ASP A 515 -52.34 -73.39 -8.74
N ILE A 516 -51.17 -72.74 -8.89
CA ILE A 516 -50.40 -72.69 -10.15
C ILE A 516 -48.89 -72.88 -9.86
N ILE A 517 -48.54 -73.97 -9.18
CA ILE A 517 -47.29 -74.76 -9.31
C ILE A 517 -47.69 -76.20 -8.99
#